data_AF-A0A2E6AM78-F1
#
_entry.id   AF-A0A2E6AM78-F1
#
_cell.length_a   1.000
_cell.length_b   1.000
_cell.length_c   1.000
_cell.angle_alpha   90.00
_cell.angle_beta   90.00
_cell.angle_gamma   90.00
#
_symmetry.space_group_name_H-M   'P 1'
#
loop_
_entity.id
_entity.type
_entity.pdbx_description
1 polymer ?
#
loop_
_entity_poly.entity_id
_entity_poly.type
_entity_poly.pdbx_seq_one_letter_code
_entity_poly.pdbx_strand_id
1 'polypeptide(L)'
;MEQDLRSRCRSLMHALSTLAGVLVLLLTSTGICGESQAVSDNTVVSADEVVLADTVSSKDKGTVASEGVATAPVNLKDPNDSAELSANEDQSQETVSVVDTNVAATTTVDSIESTAIDGVSKQLSLAPDAGGDKEDEAKPAAEKLTKPRGKRRLEARRPNPPPPVEIPSAVVLLRQPIEQALKLHVTQRLNTADDSCWSMMHAIIGWGGGTEVLLGGRRGQPVSALRRIASNQTCGGRQLFYLDGDLIKGREGPGYQGHPAQFLAVAAQVGVQLDYPMYIQGSQYRIADLVESEKRTCFAGYEQTFKLLSLSHYVGTEDVWQNDRQQTWSIERLLSVELSQPVNGAACGGTHRLMAISYAIAKRRFEGAPITGIWQIAEKYIADYHRYALTLQNRDGSFSSEWFRRRANRQDIDRSLQTTGHMLEWLAFSLPDDAIFDPRIVRATNYLATTLRRHRHHDWEVGPKGHAIRALRLYHQRVFKRQSFQLGPLASQTQRGTNRR
;
A
#
# COMPACT_ATOMS: atom_id res chain seq x y z
N MET A 1 30.44 -42.78 10.74
CA MET A 1 30.49 -41.29 10.63
C MET A 1 31.37 -40.84 9.46
N GLU A 2 32.59 -41.35 9.31
CA GLU A 2 33.50 -40.93 8.22
C GLU A 2 33.08 -41.38 6.80
N GLN A 3 32.47 -42.57 6.66
CA GLN A 3 31.95 -43.04 5.38
C GLN A 3 30.70 -42.27 4.90
N ASP A 4 29.89 -41.76 5.84
CA ASP A 4 28.68 -40.99 5.52
C ASP A 4 29.06 -39.58 5.01
N LEU A 5 30.12 -38.98 5.57
CA LEU A 5 30.68 -37.72 5.08
C LEU A 5 31.23 -37.84 3.65
N ARG A 6 31.93 -38.95 3.34
CA ARG A 6 32.48 -39.20 1.98
C ARG A 6 31.40 -39.50 0.94
N SER A 7 30.24 -40.00 1.35
CA SER A 7 29.08 -40.19 0.47
C SER A 7 28.44 -38.84 0.14
N ARG A 8 28.21 -38.00 1.16
CA ARG A 8 27.62 -36.67 1.00
C ARG A 8 28.50 -35.72 0.18
N CYS A 9 29.83 -35.75 0.36
CA CYS A 9 30.76 -34.97 -0.49
C CYS A 9 30.74 -35.42 -1.96
N ARG A 10 30.55 -36.71 -2.25
CA ARG A 10 30.47 -37.20 -3.63
C ARG A 10 29.17 -36.81 -4.32
N SER A 11 28.04 -36.83 -3.60
CA SER A 11 26.77 -36.28 -4.12
C SER A 11 26.85 -34.77 -4.37
N LEU A 12 27.53 -34.02 -3.50
CA LEU A 12 27.70 -32.57 -3.66
C LEU A 12 28.58 -32.23 -4.88
N MET A 13 29.67 -32.97 -5.08
CA MET A 13 30.56 -32.80 -6.23
C MET A 13 29.87 -33.15 -7.56
N HIS A 14 29.04 -34.21 -7.57
CA HIS A 14 28.25 -34.53 -8.76
C HIS A 14 27.21 -33.44 -9.08
N ALA A 15 26.53 -32.89 -8.08
CA ALA A 15 25.56 -31.80 -8.27
C ALA A 15 26.23 -30.51 -8.80
N LEU A 16 27.45 -30.21 -8.35
CA LEU A 16 28.22 -29.05 -8.82
C LEU A 16 28.72 -29.23 -10.26
N SER A 17 29.10 -30.45 -10.67
CA SER A 17 29.46 -30.73 -12.07
C SER A 17 28.28 -30.63 -13.03
N THR A 18 27.06 -31.01 -12.62
CA THR A 18 25.85 -30.83 -13.46
C THR A 18 25.48 -29.35 -13.60
N LEU A 19 25.63 -28.55 -12.54
CA LEU A 19 25.40 -27.10 -12.59
C LEU A 19 26.40 -26.37 -13.49
N ALA A 20 27.67 -26.77 -13.47
CA ALA A 20 28.68 -26.21 -14.37
C ALA A 20 28.41 -26.55 -15.85
N GLY A 21 27.92 -27.77 -16.13
CA GLY A 21 27.55 -28.18 -17.50
C GLY A 21 26.35 -27.41 -18.07
N VAL A 22 25.36 -27.08 -17.23
CA VAL A 22 24.19 -26.28 -17.63
C VAL A 22 24.56 -24.81 -17.87
N LEU A 23 25.53 -24.27 -17.10
CA LEU A 23 26.01 -22.89 -17.27
C LEU A 23 26.84 -22.70 -18.54
N VAL A 24 27.61 -23.71 -18.97
CA VAL A 24 28.36 -23.68 -20.24
C VAL A 24 27.43 -23.76 -21.46
N LEU A 25 26.32 -24.50 -21.37
CA LEU A 25 25.31 -24.58 -22.44
C LEU A 25 24.48 -23.30 -22.60
N LEU A 26 24.32 -22.50 -21.54
CA LEU A 26 23.63 -21.21 -21.59
C LEU A 26 24.52 -20.06 -22.09
N LEU A 27 25.85 -20.18 -21.97
CA LEU A 27 26.81 -19.16 -22.42
C LEU A 27 27.22 -19.30 -23.90
N THR A 28 26.85 -20.40 -24.58
CA THR A 28 27.13 -20.60 -26.00
C THR A 28 25.97 -20.26 -26.94
N SER A 29 24.83 -19.74 -26.44
CA SER A 29 23.66 -19.42 -27.29
C SER A 29 23.40 -17.92 -27.54
N THR A 30 24.31 -17.03 -27.14
CA THR A 30 24.25 -15.61 -27.52
C THR A 30 25.51 -15.27 -28.33
N GLY A 31 25.45 -15.56 -29.63
CA GLY A 31 26.48 -15.13 -30.58
C GLY A 31 26.36 -13.64 -30.86
N ILE A 32 27.34 -12.86 -30.40
CA ILE A 32 27.66 -11.54 -30.94
C ILE A 32 29.16 -11.56 -31.23
N CYS A 33 29.50 -11.85 -32.49
CA CYS A 33 30.84 -11.60 -33.01
C CYS A 33 31.00 -10.10 -33.26
N GLY A 34 31.97 -9.48 -32.58
CA GLY A 34 32.58 -8.24 -33.03
C GLY A 34 33.91 -8.58 -33.68
N GLU A 35 34.08 -8.19 -34.93
CA GLU A 35 35.41 -8.05 -35.55
C GLU A 35 35.45 -6.77 -36.37
N SER A 36 36.38 -5.90 -35.97
CA SER A 36 36.75 -4.66 -36.63
C SER A 36 37.68 -4.95 -37.80
N GLN A 37 37.47 -4.32 -38.94
CA GLN A 37 38.57 -3.83 -39.78
C GLN A 37 38.09 -2.73 -40.75
N ALA A 38 38.97 -1.77 -40.94
CA ALA A 38 38.77 -0.54 -41.68
C ALA A 38 39.10 -0.67 -43.18
N VAL A 39 38.74 0.38 -43.93
CA VAL A 39 39.40 0.98 -45.11
C VAL A 39 38.58 1.01 -46.42
N SER A 40 38.57 2.24 -46.96
CA SER A 40 38.48 2.74 -48.35
C SER A 40 37.13 2.86 -49.10
N ASP A 41 36.84 4.13 -49.41
CA ASP A 41 36.62 4.72 -50.74
C ASP A 41 35.29 4.58 -51.50
N ASN A 42 34.62 5.75 -51.56
CA ASN A 42 34.18 6.52 -52.73
C ASN A 42 33.08 6.04 -53.70
N THR A 43 32.43 7.08 -54.27
CA THR A 43 31.53 7.17 -55.45
C THR A 43 30.09 6.65 -55.28
N VAL A 44 29.03 7.49 -55.22
CA VAL A 44 28.42 8.48 -56.15
C VAL A 44 27.66 7.85 -57.34
N VAL A 45 26.47 8.44 -57.64
CA VAL A 45 25.54 8.33 -58.79
C VAL A 45 24.30 7.44 -58.52
N SER A 46 23.08 7.98 -58.31
CA SER A 46 22.04 8.44 -59.28
C SER A 46 21.42 7.27 -60.08
N ALA A 47 20.15 7.15 -60.46
CA ALA A 47 18.90 7.92 -60.41
C ALA A 47 17.78 7.00 -61.00
N ASP A 48 16.51 7.39 -60.81
CA ASP A 48 15.36 7.21 -61.76
C ASP A 48 14.88 5.78 -62.08
N GLU A 49 13.63 5.47 -62.48
CA GLU A 49 12.32 6.09 -62.72
C GLU A 49 11.35 4.89 -62.98
N VAL A 50 10.10 4.84 -62.46
CA VAL A 50 8.80 5.07 -63.17
C VAL A 50 8.19 3.84 -63.88
N VAL A 51 6.84 3.77 -63.78
CA VAL A 51 5.82 3.43 -64.82
C VAL A 51 4.87 2.27 -64.46
N LEU A 52 3.69 2.67 -63.94
CA LEU A 52 2.31 2.55 -64.48
C LEU A 52 1.67 1.22 -64.97
N ALA A 53 0.33 1.29 -64.89
CA ALA A 53 -0.74 0.60 -65.63
C ALA A 53 -1.39 -0.58 -64.87
N ASP A 54 -2.72 -0.78 -64.85
CA ASP A 54 -3.82 -0.07 -65.50
C ASP A 54 -5.18 -0.41 -64.83
N THR A 55 -6.14 0.47 -65.07
CA THR A 55 -7.56 0.44 -64.68
C THR A 55 -8.42 -0.58 -65.46
N VAL A 56 -9.60 -0.96 -64.95
CA VAL A 56 -10.94 -0.75 -65.59
C VAL A 56 -12.09 -1.32 -64.73
N SER A 57 -13.21 -0.60 -64.83
CA SER A 57 -14.52 -0.62 -64.15
C SER A 57 -15.51 -1.69 -64.65
N SER A 58 -16.51 -2.08 -63.83
CA SER A 58 -17.94 -1.98 -64.21
C SER A 58 -18.93 -2.43 -63.12
N LYS A 59 -20.14 -1.87 -63.23
CA LYS A 59 -21.37 -1.95 -62.41
C LYS A 59 -22.12 -3.29 -62.55
N ASP A 60 -22.98 -3.68 -61.60
CA ASP A 60 -24.46 -3.59 -61.72
C ASP A 60 -25.25 -4.15 -60.48
N LYS A 61 -26.55 -3.86 -60.52
CA LYS A 61 -27.69 -3.95 -59.57
C LYS A 61 -28.07 -5.31 -58.92
N GLY A 62 -28.79 -5.23 -57.78
CA GLY A 62 -30.19 -5.73 -57.69
C GLY A 62 -30.54 -6.98 -56.86
N THR A 63 -31.14 -6.76 -55.68
CA THR A 63 -32.38 -7.37 -55.09
C THR A 63 -32.57 -8.89 -54.78
N VAL A 64 -33.12 -9.14 -53.57
CA VAL A 64 -34.03 -10.23 -53.07
C VAL A 64 -33.47 -11.54 -52.45
N ALA A 65 -33.68 -11.64 -51.12
CA ALA A 65 -34.19 -12.71 -50.22
C ALA A 65 -33.64 -14.17 -50.10
N SER A 66 -33.74 -14.61 -48.83
CA SER A 66 -33.96 -15.94 -48.21
C SER A 66 -32.78 -16.90 -47.91
N GLU A 67 -32.58 -17.04 -46.58
CA GLU A 67 -32.40 -18.24 -45.74
C GLU A 67 -31.22 -19.23 -45.94
N GLY A 68 -30.47 -19.47 -44.85
CA GLY A 68 -29.99 -20.82 -44.48
C GLY A 68 -28.56 -20.99 -43.96
N VAL A 69 -28.42 -21.10 -42.63
CA VAL A 69 -27.62 -22.12 -41.87
C VAL A 69 -26.07 -22.05 -41.77
N ALA A 70 -25.58 -22.27 -40.52
CA ALA A 70 -24.27 -22.81 -40.04
C ALA A 70 -22.98 -21.97 -40.19
N THR A 71 -22.44 -21.35 -39.12
CA THR A 71 -21.47 -21.83 -38.09
C THR A 71 -19.98 -21.96 -38.49
N ALA A 72 -19.19 -21.04 -37.92
CA ALA A 72 -17.77 -21.08 -37.47
C ALA A 72 -16.62 -21.09 -38.52
N PRO A 73 -15.39 -20.66 -38.15
CA PRO A 73 -14.94 -19.73 -37.10
C PRO A 73 -14.07 -18.57 -37.65
N VAL A 74 -14.02 -17.43 -36.93
CA VAL A 74 -13.02 -16.38 -37.19
C VAL A 74 -12.04 -16.31 -36.02
N ASN A 75 -10.78 -16.51 -36.40
CA ASN A 75 -9.56 -16.43 -35.61
C ASN A 75 -9.34 -14.99 -35.13
N LEU A 76 -9.36 -14.75 -33.82
CA LEU A 76 -8.93 -13.49 -33.21
C LEU A 76 -7.64 -13.76 -32.43
N LYS A 77 -6.55 -13.19 -32.94
CA LYS A 77 -5.28 -13.03 -32.24
C LYS A 77 -5.51 -12.15 -31.01
N ASP A 78 -5.16 -12.67 -29.84
CA ASP A 78 -4.94 -11.91 -28.61
C ASP A 78 -3.74 -10.96 -28.77
N PRO A 79 -3.84 -9.72 -28.26
CA PRO A 79 -2.68 -8.97 -27.84
C PRO A 79 -2.92 -8.42 -26.43
N ASN A 80 -2.51 -9.16 -25.40
CA ASN A 80 -2.19 -8.54 -24.12
C ASN A 80 -1.26 -9.44 -23.31
N ASP A 81 0.04 -9.33 -23.60
CA ASP A 81 1.05 -9.92 -22.73
C ASP A 81 2.36 -9.15 -22.90
N SER A 82 2.55 -8.07 -22.12
CA SER A 82 3.87 -7.65 -21.63
C SER A 82 3.80 -6.48 -20.64
N ALA A 83 4.69 -6.57 -19.65
CA ALA A 83 5.22 -5.52 -18.78
C ALA A 83 4.50 -5.28 -17.45
N GLU A 84 4.88 -6.07 -16.44
CA GLU A 84 5.15 -5.54 -15.11
C GLU A 84 6.15 -6.45 -14.38
N LEU A 85 7.44 -6.18 -14.60
CA LEU A 85 8.58 -6.49 -13.74
C LEU A 85 9.82 -5.86 -14.38
N SER A 86 10.27 -4.71 -13.88
CA SER A 86 11.68 -4.35 -13.96
C SER A 86 12.05 -3.43 -12.80
N ALA A 87 12.56 -4.06 -11.74
CA ALA A 87 13.63 -3.45 -10.96
C ALA A 87 14.91 -3.69 -11.75
N ASN A 88 15.61 -2.63 -12.15
CA ASN A 88 17.05 -2.67 -12.33
C ASN A 88 17.64 -1.27 -12.18
N GLU A 89 18.74 -1.26 -11.44
CA GLU A 89 19.57 -0.14 -11.01
C GLU A 89 20.35 0.43 -12.19
N ASP A 90 20.62 1.73 -12.14
CA ASP A 90 21.77 2.32 -12.82
C ASP A 90 22.46 3.31 -11.87
N GLN A 91 23.72 3.02 -11.58
CA GLN A 91 24.63 3.85 -10.82
C GLN A 91 25.44 4.70 -11.81
N SER A 92 25.15 6.00 -11.85
CA SER A 92 26.10 6.97 -12.38
C SER A 92 26.32 8.08 -11.36
N GLN A 93 27.57 8.15 -10.88
CA GLN A 93 28.09 9.24 -10.09
C GLN A 93 28.31 10.43 -11.01
N GLU A 94 27.68 11.57 -10.70
CA GLU A 94 28.09 12.85 -11.26
C GLU A 94 28.20 13.90 -10.15
N THR A 95 29.40 14.46 -10.05
CA THR A 95 29.82 15.47 -9.11
C THR A 95 29.20 16.82 -9.46
N VAL A 96 28.49 17.45 -8.52
CA VAL A 96 28.07 18.85 -8.65
C VAL A 96 28.53 19.66 -7.45
N SER A 97 29.25 20.73 -7.77
CA SER A 97 29.89 21.72 -6.91
C SER A 97 28.92 22.41 -5.94
N VAL A 98 29.33 22.45 -4.67
CA VAL A 98 28.70 23.18 -3.57
C VAL A 98 29.13 24.65 -3.62
N VAL A 99 28.15 25.57 -3.56
CA VAL A 99 28.36 26.92 -3.01
C VAL A 99 27.19 27.23 -2.07
N ASP A 100 27.58 27.60 -0.84
CA ASP A 100 26.82 27.77 0.40
C ASP A 100 25.71 28.83 0.39
N THR A 101 24.69 28.65 1.26
CA THR A 101 24.58 29.41 2.54
C THR A 101 23.35 29.04 3.38
N ASN A 102 23.59 28.97 4.70
CA ASN A 102 22.68 28.90 5.87
C ASN A 102 22.20 27.52 6.34
N VAL A 103 23.04 26.92 7.18
CA VAL A 103 22.79 25.72 8.01
C VAL A 103 21.80 26.06 9.13
N ALA A 104 20.51 25.87 8.86
CA ALA A 104 19.63 25.28 9.87
C ALA A 104 19.91 23.78 9.84
N ALA A 105 20.23 23.16 10.99
CA ALA A 105 20.57 21.73 11.07
C ALA A 105 19.61 20.89 10.21
N THR A 106 20.10 20.44 9.04
CA THR A 106 19.27 19.78 8.05
C THR A 106 18.93 18.41 8.62
N THR A 107 17.74 18.26 9.17
CA THR A 107 17.24 16.95 9.59
C THR A 107 17.14 16.08 8.33
N THR A 108 18.05 15.12 8.17
CA THR A 108 18.05 14.14 7.08
C THR A 108 17.23 12.92 7.48
N VAL A 109 16.80 12.11 6.49
CA VAL A 109 16.14 10.82 6.77
C VAL A 109 17.00 9.95 7.69
N ASP A 110 18.29 9.81 7.37
CA ASP A 110 19.23 9.00 8.15
C ASP A 110 19.32 9.48 9.61
N SER A 111 19.26 10.80 9.83
CA SER A 111 19.24 11.36 11.19
C SER A 111 17.96 11.02 11.95
N ILE A 112 16.81 11.05 11.28
CA ILE A 112 15.52 10.68 11.89
C ILE A 112 15.51 9.18 12.24
N GLU A 113 15.94 8.34 11.30
CA GLU A 113 15.96 6.88 11.45
C GLU A 113 16.97 6.43 12.52
N SER A 114 18.21 6.94 12.49
CA SER A 114 19.21 6.66 13.53
C SER A 114 18.71 7.03 14.92
N THR A 115 18.10 8.22 15.07
CA THR A 115 17.56 8.67 16.35
C THR A 115 16.45 7.74 16.87
N ALA A 116 15.59 7.25 15.97
CA ALA A 116 14.54 6.32 16.34
C ALA A 116 15.10 4.95 16.74
N ILE A 117 16.02 4.39 15.95
CA ILE A 117 16.68 3.12 16.22
C ILE A 117 17.41 3.16 17.57
N ASP A 118 18.19 4.21 17.83
CA ASP A 118 18.89 4.40 19.11
C ASP A 118 17.90 4.49 20.28
N GLY A 119 16.78 5.20 20.08
CA GLY A 119 15.70 5.28 21.05
C GLY A 119 15.05 3.92 21.34
N VAL A 120 14.74 3.15 20.29
CA VAL A 120 14.15 1.80 20.41
C VAL A 120 15.12 0.86 21.13
N SER A 121 16.39 0.83 20.72
CA SER A 121 17.41 -0.02 21.35
C SER A 121 17.62 0.35 22.82
N LYS A 122 17.65 1.64 23.16
CA LYS A 122 17.73 2.08 24.56
C LYS A 122 16.50 1.64 25.36
N GLN A 123 15.30 1.78 24.81
CA GLN A 123 14.07 1.35 25.48
C GLN A 123 14.04 -0.17 25.70
N LEU A 124 14.45 -0.96 24.71
CA LEU A 124 14.56 -2.42 24.82
C LEU A 124 15.60 -2.83 25.86
N SER A 125 16.73 -2.11 25.97
CA SER A 125 17.75 -2.37 27.00
C SER A 125 17.30 -2.05 28.43
N LEU A 126 16.28 -1.20 28.59
CA LEU A 126 15.70 -0.82 29.88
C LEU A 126 14.53 -1.72 30.28
N ALA A 127 14.00 -2.53 29.36
CA ALA A 127 13.00 -3.53 29.70
C ALA A 127 13.68 -4.67 30.49
N PRO A 128 13.14 -5.09 31.64
CA PRO A 128 13.64 -6.29 32.31
C PRO A 128 13.53 -7.46 31.34
N ASP A 129 14.62 -8.22 31.21
CA ASP A 129 14.81 -9.30 30.24
C ASP A 129 13.56 -10.19 30.14
N ALA A 130 12.73 -9.91 29.12
CA ALA A 130 11.58 -10.73 28.79
C ALA A 130 12.08 -11.86 27.89
N GLY A 131 12.79 -12.80 28.51
CA GLY A 131 13.02 -14.16 28.02
C GLY A 131 13.96 -14.28 26.83
N GLY A 132 15.25 -14.44 27.12
CA GLY A 132 16.12 -15.24 26.28
C GLY A 132 15.62 -16.69 26.22
N ASP A 133 15.53 -17.22 25.01
CA ASP A 133 15.18 -18.61 24.72
C ASP A 133 16.12 -19.58 25.47
N LYS A 134 15.60 -20.22 26.51
CA LYS A 134 16.10 -21.51 27.00
C LYS A 134 14.92 -22.40 27.34
N GLU A 135 14.83 -23.50 26.59
CA GLU A 135 14.05 -24.68 26.97
C GLU A 135 14.59 -25.20 28.30
N ASP A 136 13.78 -25.18 29.35
CA ASP A 136 13.91 -26.08 30.49
C ASP A 136 12.54 -26.34 31.12
N GLU A 137 12.24 -27.62 31.31
CA GLU A 137 11.00 -28.12 31.89
C GLU A 137 10.77 -27.58 33.31
N ALA A 138 9.60 -26.99 33.57
CA ALA A 138 9.16 -26.69 34.93
C ALA A 138 7.73 -27.18 35.19
N LYS A 139 7.63 -28.13 36.14
CA LYS A 139 6.39 -28.56 36.79
C LYS A 139 5.76 -27.41 37.62
N PRO A 140 4.44 -27.45 37.88
CA PRO A 140 3.70 -26.26 38.30
C PRO A 140 3.79 -26.02 39.80
N ALA A 141 4.19 -24.81 40.20
CA ALA A 141 3.94 -24.28 41.53
C ALA A 141 2.71 -23.35 41.48
N ALA A 142 1.65 -23.78 42.16
CA ALA A 142 0.44 -22.99 42.34
C ALA A 142 0.71 -21.85 43.32
N GLU A 143 0.68 -20.61 42.84
CA GLU A 143 0.63 -19.42 43.70
C GLU A 143 -0.58 -18.55 43.38
N LYS A 144 -1.27 -18.15 44.45
CA LYS A 144 -2.65 -17.68 44.47
C LYS A 144 -2.80 -16.35 43.73
N LEU A 145 -3.54 -16.36 42.63
CA LEU A 145 -4.05 -15.17 41.95
C LEU A 145 -4.99 -14.39 42.89
N THR A 146 -4.51 -13.26 43.41
CA THR A 146 -5.38 -12.24 44.00
C THR A 146 -6.27 -11.63 42.91
N LYS A 147 -7.58 -11.62 43.18
CA LYS A 147 -8.66 -11.21 42.26
C LYS A 147 -8.39 -9.84 41.60
N PRO A 148 -8.64 -9.69 40.28
CA PRO A 148 -8.51 -8.40 39.64
C PRO A 148 -9.62 -7.45 40.14
N ARG A 149 -9.18 -6.31 40.70
CA ARG A 149 -10.03 -5.19 41.11
C ARG A 149 -10.78 -4.67 39.88
N GLY A 150 -12.10 -4.53 40.00
CA GLY A 150 -13.02 -4.28 38.88
C GLY A 150 -12.58 -3.16 37.95
N LYS A 151 -12.57 -3.46 36.64
CA LYS A 151 -12.37 -2.46 35.58
C LYS A 151 -13.50 -1.44 35.66
N ARG A 152 -13.21 -0.25 36.19
CA ARG A 152 -14.07 0.92 36.02
C ARG A 152 -14.06 1.23 34.54
N ARG A 153 -15.19 1.02 33.85
CA ARG A 153 -15.42 1.48 32.48
C ARG A 153 -15.22 3.00 32.49
N LEU A 154 -14.06 3.48 32.05
CA LEU A 154 -13.95 4.86 31.62
C LEU A 154 -14.84 4.97 30.39
N GLU A 155 -16.00 5.59 30.54
CA GLU A 155 -16.69 6.15 29.39
C GLU A 155 -15.68 7.09 28.72
N ALA A 156 -15.33 6.81 27.47
CA ALA A 156 -14.49 7.69 26.67
C ALA A 156 -15.18 9.06 26.66
N ARG A 157 -14.66 10.01 27.45
CA ARG A 157 -15.06 11.41 27.39
C ARG A 157 -14.85 11.83 25.94
N ARG A 158 -15.94 12.15 25.24
CA ARG A 158 -15.83 12.83 23.95
C ARG A 158 -14.98 14.08 24.21
N PRO A 159 -13.81 14.25 23.58
CA PRO A 159 -13.06 15.48 23.72
C PRO A 159 -13.97 16.64 23.32
N ASN A 160 -13.94 17.73 24.10
CA ASN A 160 -14.69 18.93 23.76
C ASN A 160 -14.36 19.33 22.32
N PRO A 161 -15.34 19.76 21.51
CA PRO A 161 -15.06 20.21 20.16
C PRO A 161 -14.03 21.35 20.24
N PRO A 162 -12.96 21.30 19.43
CA PRO A 162 -11.98 22.37 19.42
C PRO A 162 -12.67 23.71 19.11
N PRO A 163 -12.12 24.84 19.62
CA PRO A 163 -12.67 26.16 19.34
C PRO A 163 -12.80 26.36 17.83
N PRO A 164 -13.78 27.14 17.34
CA PRO A 164 -13.97 27.35 15.91
C PRO A 164 -12.71 27.93 15.28
N VAL A 165 -11.97 27.11 14.53
CA VAL A 165 -10.85 27.61 13.73
C VAL A 165 -11.45 28.33 12.51
N GLU A 166 -11.06 29.59 12.31
CA GLU A 166 -11.42 30.35 11.12
C GLU A 166 -10.69 29.74 9.91
N ILE A 167 -11.43 29.40 8.87
CA ILE A 167 -10.86 28.77 7.67
C ILE A 167 -10.28 29.87 6.78
N PRO A 168 -8.96 29.88 6.48
CA PRO A 168 -8.36 30.91 5.64
C PRO A 168 -9.02 31.00 4.27
N SER A 169 -9.14 32.19 3.68
CA SER A 169 -9.81 32.40 2.38
C SER A 169 -9.21 31.54 1.26
N ALA A 170 -7.88 31.39 1.23
CA ALA A 170 -7.20 30.51 0.28
C ALA A 170 -7.66 29.05 0.37
N VAL A 171 -8.00 28.59 1.58
CA VAL A 171 -8.52 27.25 1.83
C VAL A 171 -9.98 27.13 1.40
N VAL A 172 -10.80 28.14 1.68
CA VAL A 172 -12.20 28.20 1.21
C VAL A 172 -12.28 28.04 -0.31
N LEU A 173 -11.38 28.70 -1.05
CA LEU A 173 -11.31 28.62 -2.51
C LEU A 173 -11.00 27.21 -3.05
N LEU A 174 -10.39 26.32 -2.24
CA LEU A 174 -10.11 24.94 -2.66
C LEU A 174 -11.33 24.02 -2.62
N ARG A 175 -12.40 24.40 -1.92
CA ARG A 175 -13.56 23.52 -1.74
C ARG A 175 -14.14 23.04 -3.08
N GLN A 176 -14.46 23.97 -3.98
CA GLN A 176 -15.05 23.65 -5.27
C GLN A 176 -14.09 22.84 -6.18
N PRO A 177 -12.81 23.22 -6.36
CA PRO A 177 -11.84 22.39 -7.07
C PRO A 177 -11.77 20.94 -6.57
N ILE A 178 -11.75 20.73 -5.25
CA ILE A 178 -11.73 19.38 -4.66
C ILE A 178 -13.01 18.62 -5.01
N GLU A 179 -14.18 19.22 -4.74
CA GLU A 179 -15.48 18.59 -5.00
C GLU A 179 -15.68 18.25 -6.49
N GLN A 180 -15.21 19.12 -7.39
CA GLN A 180 -15.22 18.86 -8.83
C GLN A 180 -14.30 17.70 -9.23
N ALA A 181 -13.07 17.65 -8.72
CA ALA A 181 -12.15 16.54 -8.98
C ALA A 181 -12.77 15.21 -8.54
N LEU A 182 -13.34 15.17 -7.33
CA LEU A 182 -14.00 13.97 -6.80
C LEU A 182 -15.22 13.58 -7.66
N LYS A 183 -16.07 14.53 -8.05
CA LYS A 183 -17.25 14.25 -8.88
C LYS A 183 -16.88 13.68 -10.26
N LEU A 184 -15.76 14.11 -10.85
CA LEU A 184 -15.31 13.62 -12.15
C LEU A 184 -14.84 12.16 -12.11
N HIS A 185 -14.21 11.74 -11.01
CA HIS A 185 -13.62 10.41 -10.92
C HIS A 185 -14.54 9.36 -10.29
N VAL A 186 -15.56 9.74 -9.50
CA VAL A 186 -16.50 8.76 -8.92
C VAL A 186 -17.36 8.06 -9.98
N THR A 187 -17.51 8.66 -11.16
CA THR A 187 -18.23 8.08 -12.30
C THR A 187 -17.38 7.07 -13.09
N GLN A 188 -16.05 7.09 -12.91
CA GLN A 188 -15.10 6.19 -13.58
C GLN A 188 -14.96 4.89 -12.77
N ARG A 189 -16.03 4.09 -12.76
CA ARG A 189 -16.10 2.87 -11.95
C ARG A 189 -15.28 1.75 -12.58
N LEU A 190 -14.59 1.01 -11.71
CA LEU A 190 -13.98 -0.28 -12.02
C LEU A 190 -15.05 -1.32 -12.32
N ASN A 191 -14.67 -2.45 -12.92
CA ASN A 191 -15.56 -3.55 -13.24
C ASN A 191 -14.97 -4.91 -12.86
N THR A 192 -15.82 -5.88 -12.50
CA THR A 192 -15.34 -7.13 -11.89
C THR A 192 -14.78 -8.14 -12.90
N ALA A 193 -14.99 -7.93 -14.20
CA ALA A 193 -14.40 -8.77 -15.25
C ALA A 193 -12.92 -8.43 -15.46
N ASP A 194 -12.59 -7.14 -15.51
CA ASP A 194 -11.25 -6.67 -15.86
C ASP A 194 -10.41 -6.35 -14.61
N ASP A 195 -11.03 -5.76 -13.58
CA ASP A 195 -10.30 -5.24 -12.43
C ASP A 195 -10.13 -6.28 -11.30
N SER A 196 -8.90 -6.37 -10.83
CA SER A 196 -8.45 -7.33 -9.82
C SER A 196 -8.90 -6.98 -8.39
N CYS A 197 -8.72 -7.89 -7.43
CA CYS A 197 -8.94 -7.60 -6.01
C CYS A 197 -8.09 -6.42 -5.53
N TRP A 198 -6.84 -6.32 -6.00
CA TRP A 198 -5.95 -5.20 -5.72
C TRP A 198 -6.55 -3.86 -6.14
N SER A 199 -7.07 -3.80 -7.38
CA SER A 199 -7.69 -2.60 -7.93
C SER A 199 -8.94 -2.20 -7.15
N MET A 200 -9.76 -3.19 -6.77
CA MET A 200 -10.95 -2.96 -5.94
C MET A 200 -10.59 -2.41 -4.55
N MET A 201 -9.53 -2.91 -3.91
CA MET A 201 -9.07 -2.37 -2.63
C MET A 201 -8.65 -0.91 -2.74
N HIS A 202 -7.95 -0.51 -3.80
CA HIS A 202 -7.56 0.90 -4.02
C HIS A 202 -8.76 1.80 -4.34
N ALA A 203 -9.78 1.28 -5.01
CA ALA A 203 -11.05 1.99 -5.16
C ALA A 203 -11.76 2.16 -3.80
N ILE A 204 -11.76 1.13 -2.94
CA ILE A 204 -12.33 1.19 -1.58
C ILE A 204 -11.57 2.19 -0.71
N ILE A 205 -10.24 2.21 -0.75
CA ILE A 205 -9.43 3.24 -0.09
C ILE A 205 -9.87 4.63 -0.60
N GLY A 206 -9.89 4.82 -1.92
CA GLY A 206 -10.27 6.07 -2.56
C GLY A 206 -11.65 6.57 -2.13
N TRP A 207 -12.70 5.73 -2.17
CA TRP A 207 -14.11 6.14 -2.04
C TRP A 207 -14.82 5.69 -0.76
N GLY A 208 -14.20 4.85 0.06
CA GLY A 208 -14.72 4.35 1.34
C GLY A 208 -15.51 3.05 1.22
N GLY A 209 -16.10 2.58 2.33
CA GLY A 209 -16.82 1.29 2.37
C GLY A 209 -18.04 1.19 1.46
N GLY A 210 -18.61 2.34 1.05
CA GLY A 210 -19.74 2.42 0.12
C GLY A 210 -19.35 2.39 -1.37
N THR A 211 -18.10 2.03 -1.70
CA THR A 211 -17.63 2.01 -3.09
C THR A 211 -18.41 1.01 -3.94
N GLU A 212 -18.94 1.49 -5.06
CA GLU A 212 -19.62 0.68 -6.07
C GLU A 212 -18.73 0.46 -7.31
N VAL A 213 -18.79 -0.75 -7.84
CA VAL A 213 -18.11 -1.20 -9.07
C VAL A 213 -19.12 -1.90 -9.98
N LEU A 214 -18.81 -2.07 -11.25
CA LEU A 214 -19.73 -2.66 -12.22
C LEU A 214 -19.58 -4.19 -12.25
N LEU A 215 -20.68 -4.92 -12.09
CA LEU A 215 -20.68 -6.38 -12.17
C LEU A 215 -20.48 -6.86 -13.61
N GLY A 216 -19.45 -7.67 -13.85
CA GLY A 216 -19.04 -8.05 -15.19
C GLY A 216 -18.25 -6.90 -15.82
N GLY A 217 -18.61 -6.49 -17.04
CA GLY A 217 -17.94 -5.42 -17.77
C GLY A 217 -18.57 -4.03 -17.60
N ARG A 218 -18.22 -3.09 -18.50
CA ARG A 218 -18.59 -1.65 -18.45
C ARG A 218 -20.10 -1.34 -18.50
N ARG A 219 -20.94 -2.30 -18.87
CA ARG A 219 -22.42 -2.16 -18.87
C ARG A 219 -23.08 -2.90 -17.69
N GLY A 220 -22.27 -3.37 -16.75
CA GLY A 220 -22.70 -4.09 -15.57
C GLY A 220 -23.54 -3.24 -14.61
N GLN A 221 -24.34 -3.91 -13.79
CA GLN A 221 -25.05 -3.25 -12.71
C GLN A 221 -24.08 -2.89 -11.57
N PRO A 222 -24.28 -1.76 -10.87
CA PRO A 222 -23.46 -1.41 -9.71
C PRO A 222 -23.59 -2.42 -8.58
N VAL A 223 -22.46 -2.81 -7.99
CA VAL A 223 -22.36 -3.70 -6.82
C VAL A 223 -21.32 -3.17 -5.84
N SER A 224 -21.47 -3.46 -4.54
CA SER A 224 -20.47 -3.07 -3.54
C SER A 224 -19.15 -3.82 -3.73
N ALA A 225 -18.05 -3.07 -3.88
CA ALA A 225 -16.70 -3.62 -3.99
C ALA A 225 -16.29 -4.35 -2.71
N LEU A 226 -16.52 -3.73 -1.53
CA LEU A 226 -16.21 -4.30 -0.23
C LEU A 226 -16.94 -5.63 -0.01
N ARG A 227 -18.27 -5.65 -0.23
CA ARG A 227 -19.07 -6.86 -0.05
C ARG A 227 -18.60 -7.97 -0.98
N ARG A 228 -18.22 -7.63 -2.21
CA ARG A 228 -17.76 -8.59 -3.20
C ARG A 228 -16.49 -9.31 -2.74
N ILE A 229 -15.47 -8.56 -2.31
CA ILE A 229 -14.23 -9.14 -1.78
C ILE A 229 -14.49 -9.93 -0.49
N ALA A 230 -15.27 -9.36 0.45
CA ALA A 230 -15.59 -10.02 1.73
C ALA A 230 -16.39 -11.31 1.55
N SER A 231 -17.21 -11.40 0.50
CA SER A 231 -17.95 -12.62 0.12
C SER A 231 -17.15 -13.54 -0.80
N ASN A 232 -15.83 -13.31 -0.88
CA ASN A 232 -14.84 -14.03 -1.68
C ASN A 232 -15.26 -14.28 -3.13
N GLN A 233 -15.98 -13.32 -3.72
CA GLN A 233 -16.39 -13.37 -5.12
C GLN A 233 -15.22 -12.97 -6.02
N THR A 234 -15.28 -13.38 -7.29
CA THR A 234 -14.19 -13.12 -8.23
C THR A 234 -14.10 -11.66 -8.64
N CYS A 235 -12.89 -11.10 -8.66
CA CYS A 235 -12.56 -9.81 -9.28
C CYS A 235 -11.38 -10.05 -10.23
N GLY A 236 -11.53 -9.75 -11.53
CA GLY A 236 -10.48 -10.03 -12.52
C GLY A 236 -10.14 -11.52 -12.56
N GLY A 237 -11.16 -12.38 -12.47
CA GLY A 237 -11.03 -13.84 -12.44
C GLY A 237 -10.46 -14.44 -11.14
N ARG A 238 -10.19 -13.64 -10.11
CA ARG A 238 -9.45 -14.06 -8.90
C ARG A 238 -10.30 -13.94 -7.63
N GLN A 239 -10.17 -14.91 -6.72
CA GLN A 239 -10.71 -14.86 -5.36
C GLN A 239 -9.59 -14.55 -4.37
N LEU A 240 -9.80 -13.56 -3.49
CA LEU A 240 -8.75 -13.09 -2.59
C LEU A 240 -8.43 -14.08 -1.48
N PHE A 241 -9.45 -14.70 -0.90
CA PHE A 241 -9.31 -15.51 0.31
C PHE A 241 -9.33 -17.01 0.02
N TYR A 242 -8.68 -17.76 0.90
CA TYR A 242 -8.77 -19.21 1.01
C TYR A 242 -8.72 -19.61 2.48
N LEU A 243 -9.04 -20.86 2.77
CA LEU A 243 -8.93 -21.44 4.10
C LEU A 243 -7.67 -22.30 4.22
N ASP A 244 -6.95 -22.11 5.31
CA ASP A 244 -5.88 -22.98 5.78
C ASP A 244 -6.31 -23.55 7.14
N GLY A 245 -6.84 -24.76 7.14
CA GLY A 245 -7.68 -25.25 8.24
C GLY A 245 -8.88 -24.34 8.46
N ASP A 246 -9.06 -23.84 9.68
CA ASP A 246 -10.12 -22.88 10.04
C ASP A 246 -9.70 -21.40 9.88
N LEU A 247 -8.46 -21.13 9.45
CA LEU A 247 -7.93 -19.78 9.34
C LEU A 247 -8.18 -19.20 7.95
N ILE A 248 -8.73 -17.98 7.92
CA ILE A 248 -8.83 -17.18 6.70
C ILE A 248 -7.45 -16.66 6.34
N LYS A 249 -7.01 -16.93 5.11
CA LYS A 249 -5.76 -16.40 4.55
C LYS A 249 -6.05 -15.63 3.28
N GLY A 250 -5.36 -14.50 3.10
CA GLY A 250 -5.38 -13.74 1.85
C GLY A 250 -4.26 -14.22 0.93
N ARG A 251 -4.56 -14.42 -0.36
CA ARG A 251 -3.55 -14.69 -1.39
C ARG A 251 -2.72 -13.44 -1.62
N GLU A 252 -1.42 -13.61 -1.81
CA GLU A 252 -0.49 -12.52 -2.11
C GLU A 252 0.00 -12.61 -3.56
N GLY A 253 0.34 -11.46 -4.16
CA GLY A 253 0.89 -11.35 -5.50
C GLY A 253 0.01 -10.59 -6.49
N PRO A 254 0.40 -10.56 -7.79
CA PRO A 254 -0.27 -9.74 -8.80
C PRO A 254 -1.78 -9.98 -8.88
N GLY A 255 -2.55 -8.91 -8.73
CA GLY A 255 -4.01 -8.92 -8.74
C GLY A 255 -4.70 -9.39 -7.46
N TYR A 256 -3.96 -9.87 -6.44
CA TYR A 256 -4.47 -10.19 -5.12
C TYR A 256 -4.22 -9.05 -4.13
N GLN A 257 -3.69 -9.31 -2.93
CA GLN A 257 -3.04 -8.28 -2.12
C GLN A 257 -1.53 -8.27 -2.38
N GLY A 258 -0.94 -7.07 -2.39
CA GLY A 258 0.50 -6.90 -2.54
C GLY A 258 1.29 -7.13 -1.25
N HIS A 259 0.60 -7.11 -0.10
CA HIS A 259 1.21 -7.23 1.21
C HIS A 259 0.32 -8.06 2.16
N PRO A 260 0.90 -8.74 3.17
CA PRO A 260 0.13 -9.39 4.23
C PRO A 260 -0.83 -8.40 4.91
N ALA A 261 -2.03 -8.84 5.28
CA ALA A 261 -3.07 -8.02 5.90
C ALA A 261 -3.55 -6.78 5.12
N GLN A 262 -3.21 -6.60 3.84
CA GLN A 262 -3.57 -5.39 3.09
C GLN A 262 -5.09 -5.17 3.03
N PHE A 263 -5.88 -6.23 2.79
CA PHE A 263 -7.34 -6.08 2.82
C PHE A 263 -7.87 -5.65 4.19
N LEU A 264 -7.33 -6.23 5.26
CA LEU A 264 -7.75 -5.89 6.62
C LEU A 264 -7.39 -4.43 6.95
N ALA A 265 -6.25 -3.94 6.46
CA ALA A 265 -5.87 -2.54 6.56
C ALA A 265 -6.82 -1.62 5.79
N VAL A 266 -7.21 -1.99 4.56
CA VAL A 266 -8.24 -1.25 3.78
C VAL A 266 -9.56 -1.19 4.56
N ALA A 267 -9.99 -2.33 5.11
CA ALA A 267 -11.20 -2.43 5.91
C ALA A 267 -11.14 -1.52 7.16
N ALA A 268 -10.02 -1.50 7.86
CA ALA A 268 -9.75 -0.60 8.98
C ALA A 268 -9.79 0.89 8.55
N GLN A 269 -9.18 1.22 7.40
CA GLN A 269 -9.12 2.59 6.88
C GLN A 269 -10.49 3.16 6.51
N VAL A 270 -11.47 2.30 6.21
CA VAL A 270 -12.84 2.70 5.87
C VAL A 270 -13.86 2.36 6.96
N GLY A 271 -13.41 1.94 8.14
CA GLY A 271 -14.24 1.75 9.34
C GLY A 271 -15.16 0.53 9.32
N VAL A 272 -14.76 -0.55 8.64
CA VAL A 272 -15.52 -1.81 8.63
C VAL A 272 -15.49 -2.43 10.02
N GLN A 273 -16.67 -2.80 10.53
CA GLN A 273 -16.85 -3.34 11.88
C GLN A 273 -16.40 -4.80 12.00
N LEU A 274 -16.03 -5.22 13.21
CA LEU A 274 -15.57 -6.59 13.51
C LEU A 274 -16.61 -7.67 13.18
N ASP A 275 -17.89 -7.36 13.31
CA ASP A 275 -19.01 -8.28 13.04
C ASP A 275 -19.44 -8.31 11.57
N TYR A 276 -18.81 -7.51 10.70
CA TYR A 276 -19.11 -7.50 9.28
C TYR A 276 -18.90 -8.90 8.68
N PRO A 277 -19.90 -9.44 7.97
CA PRO A 277 -19.88 -10.82 7.51
C PRO A 277 -18.90 -11.01 6.34
N MET A 278 -18.21 -12.14 6.37
CA MET A 278 -17.40 -12.67 5.28
C MET A 278 -17.92 -14.05 4.87
N TYR A 279 -17.77 -14.40 3.60
CA TYR A 279 -18.16 -15.72 3.09
C TYR A 279 -16.99 -16.30 2.29
N ILE A 280 -16.40 -17.38 2.77
CA ILE A 280 -15.24 -18.03 2.16
C ILE A 280 -15.55 -19.52 2.01
N GLN A 281 -15.46 -20.04 0.78
CA GLN A 281 -15.65 -21.47 0.47
C GLN A 281 -16.94 -22.09 1.04
N GLY A 282 -18.03 -21.32 1.04
CA GLY A 282 -19.35 -21.78 1.53
C GLY A 282 -19.57 -21.60 3.04
N SER A 283 -18.53 -21.24 3.79
CA SER A 283 -18.61 -20.99 5.24
C SER A 283 -18.72 -19.49 5.54
N GLN A 284 -19.48 -19.18 6.59
CA GLN A 284 -19.65 -17.81 7.07
C GLN A 284 -18.60 -17.49 8.15
N TYR A 285 -17.93 -16.35 7.96
CA TYR A 285 -16.94 -15.77 8.87
C TYR A 285 -17.27 -14.29 9.11
N ARG A 286 -16.40 -13.60 9.84
CA ARG A 286 -16.44 -12.17 10.13
C ARG A 286 -15.06 -11.54 9.99
N ILE A 287 -15.01 -10.21 9.93
CA ILE A 287 -13.74 -9.46 10.02
C ILE A 287 -12.97 -9.83 11.28
N ALA A 288 -13.64 -10.12 12.40
CA ALA A 288 -13.00 -10.61 13.62
C ALA A 288 -12.18 -11.90 13.41
N ASP A 289 -12.64 -12.83 12.56
CA ASP A 289 -11.92 -14.06 12.27
C ASP A 289 -10.65 -13.80 11.45
N LEU A 290 -10.72 -12.83 10.52
CA LEU A 290 -9.54 -12.36 9.79
C LEU A 290 -8.54 -11.67 10.73
N VAL A 291 -9.01 -10.85 11.68
CA VAL A 291 -8.16 -10.24 12.73
C VAL A 291 -7.41 -11.31 13.51
N GLU A 292 -8.08 -12.37 13.95
CA GLU A 292 -7.42 -13.47 14.68
C GLU A 292 -6.41 -14.23 13.81
N SER A 293 -6.69 -14.44 12.52
CA SER A 293 -5.73 -15.03 11.58
C SER A 293 -4.48 -14.16 11.37
N GLU A 294 -4.67 -12.84 11.29
CA GLU A 294 -3.55 -11.90 11.10
C GLU A 294 -2.69 -11.75 12.37
N LYS A 295 -3.29 -11.84 13.56
CA LYS A 295 -2.57 -11.91 14.85
C LYS A 295 -1.66 -13.13 14.93
N ARG A 296 -2.17 -14.29 14.50
CA ARG A 296 -1.43 -15.57 14.49
C ARG A 296 -0.21 -15.58 13.58
N THR A 297 -0.21 -14.74 12.54
CA THR A 297 0.87 -14.63 11.55
C THR A 297 1.75 -13.38 11.71
N CYS A 298 1.73 -12.76 12.89
CA CYS A 298 2.76 -11.76 13.24
C CYS A 298 4.08 -12.49 13.47
N PHE A 299 5.12 -12.23 12.68
CA PHE A 299 6.41 -12.93 12.75
C PHE A 299 7.57 -11.94 12.68
N ALA A 300 8.60 -12.16 13.51
CA ALA A 300 9.80 -11.32 13.48
C ALA A 300 10.54 -11.51 12.14
N GLY A 301 11.06 -10.43 11.57
CA GLY A 301 11.74 -10.45 10.27
C GLY A 301 10.83 -10.48 9.04
N TYR A 302 9.50 -10.48 9.23
CA TYR A 302 8.52 -10.33 8.14
C TYR A 302 7.94 -8.91 8.15
N GLU A 303 7.41 -8.48 7.01
CA GLU A 303 6.71 -7.20 6.91
C GLU A 303 5.53 -7.14 7.90
N GLN A 304 5.47 -6.07 8.71
CA GLN A 304 4.39 -5.86 9.68
C GLN A 304 3.56 -4.60 9.39
N THR A 305 3.88 -3.80 8.37
CA THR A 305 3.27 -2.49 8.09
C THR A 305 1.74 -2.51 8.12
N PHE A 306 1.11 -3.35 7.29
CA PHE A 306 -0.34 -3.41 7.17
C PHE A 306 -0.99 -4.14 8.36
N LYS A 307 -0.26 -5.02 9.05
CA LYS A 307 -0.68 -5.61 10.33
C LYS A 307 -0.71 -4.56 11.43
N LEU A 308 0.32 -3.73 11.56
CA LEU A 308 0.33 -2.60 12.50
C LEU A 308 -0.85 -1.67 12.23
N LEU A 309 -1.10 -1.29 10.98
CA LEU A 309 -2.21 -0.41 10.61
C LEU A 309 -3.56 -1.03 11.01
N SER A 310 -3.82 -2.26 10.55
CA SER A 310 -5.10 -2.93 10.77
C SER A 310 -5.33 -3.31 12.24
N LEU A 311 -4.36 -3.92 12.90
CA LEU A 311 -4.50 -4.34 14.29
C LEU A 311 -4.60 -3.15 15.24
N SER A 312 -3.93 -2.02 14.95
CA SER A 312 -4.14 -0.77 15.71
C SER A 312 -5.57 -0.26 15.62
N HIS A 313 -6.33 -0.61 14.58
CA HIS A 313 -7.74 -0.26 14.50
C HIS A 313 -8.61 -1.22 15.33
N TYR A 314 -8.35 -2.53 15.22
CA TYR A 314 -9.25 -3.58 15.73
C TYR A 314 -8.96 -4.05 17.17
N VAL A 315 -7.75 -3.86 17.67
CA VAL A 315 -7.27 -4.40 18.95
C VAL A 315 -6.89 -3.24 19.89
N GLY A 316 -6.95 -3.46 21.21
CA GLY A 316 -6.51 -2.46 22.19
C GLY A 316 -4.99 -2.27 22.17
N THR A 317 -4.49 -1.06 22.43
CA THR A 317 -3.03 -0.82 22.36
C THR A 317 -2.22 -1.51 23.46
N GLU A 318 -2.90 -1.97 24.52
CA GLU A 318 -2.33 -2.73 25.64
C GLU A 318 -2.65 -4.24 25.55
N ASP A 319 -3.37 -4.68 24.51
CA ASP A 319 -3.67 -6.10 24.35
C ASP A 319 -2.42 -6.87 23.92
N VAL A 320 -2.29 -8.09 24.45
CA VAL A 320 -1.22 -9.04 24.14
C VAL A 320 -1.80 -10.33 23.57
N TRP A 321 -1.09 -10.96 22.64
CA TRP A 321 -1.49 -12.24 22.04
C TRP A 321 -0.27 -13.12 21.73
N GLN A 322 -0.51 -14.40 21.47
CA GLN A 322 0.51 -15.32 20.95
C GLN A 322 0.31 -15.53 19.45
N ASN A 323 1.41 -15.58 18.69
CA ASN A 323 1.38 -16.03 17.31
C ASN A 323 1.43 -17.57 17.21
N ASP A 324 1.42 -18.12 16.00
CA ASP A 324 1.49 -19.58 15.78
C ASP A 324 2.83 -20.20 16.25
N ARG A 325 3.86 -19.37 16.45
CA ARG A 325 5.18 -19.76 16.97
C ARG A 325 5.31 -19.55 18.49
N GLN A 326 4.19 -19.33 19.20
CA GLN A 326 4.16 -19.06 20.65
C GLN A 326 4.98 -17.82 21.07
N GLN A 327 5.23 -16.89 20.15
CA GLN A 327 5.86 -15.62 20.45
C GLN A 327 4.81 -14.61 20.89
N THR A 328 5.12 -13.85 21.94
CA THR A 328 4.22 -12.84 22.48
C THR A 328 4.28 -11.56 21.65
N TRP A 329 3.13 -11.10 21.17
CA TRP A 329 2.97 -9.89 20.39
C TRP A 329 2.02 -8.90 21.06
N SER A 330 2.24 -7.63 20.74
CA SER A 330 1.43 -6.49 21.14
C SER A 330 1.51 -5.43 20.05
N ILE A 331 0.63 -4.42 20.10
CA ILE A 331 0.77 -3.24 19.22
C ILE A 331 2.10 -2.53 19.49
N GLU A 332 2.53 -2.47 20.75
CA GLU A 332 3.82 -1.90 21.13
C GLU A 332 5.00 -2.62 20.45
N ARG A 333 4.97 -3.96 20.41
CA ARG A 333 5.98 -4.75 19.70
C ARG A 333 5.94 -4.49 18.20
N LEU A 334 4.76 -4.50 17.57
CA LEU A 334 4.62 -4.19 16.14
C LEU A 334 5.17 -2.79 15.81
N LEU A 335 4.88 -1.81 16.68
CA LEU A 335 5.38 -0.45 16.54
C LEU A 335 6.91 -0.38 16.65
N SER A 336 7.50 -1.10 17.60
CA SER A 336 8.97 -1.18 17.73
C SER A 336 9.63 -1.80 16.51
N VAL A 337 9.03 -2.85 15.94
CA VAL A 337 9.51 -3.48 14.70
C VAL A 337 9.46 -2.46 13.56
N GLU A 338 8.34 -1.79 13.34
CA GLU A 338 8.23 -0.82 12.24
C GLU A 338 9.15 0.39 12.40
N LEU A 339 9.39 0.88 13.63
CA LEU A 339 10.34 1.98 13.87
C LEU A 339 11.80 1.60 13.59
N SER A 340 12.13 0.31 13.61
CA SER A 340 13.48 -0.19 13.28
C SER A 340 13.72 -0.37 11.78
N GLN A 341 12.72 -0.11 10.93
CA GLN A 341 12.80 -0.34 9.49
C GLN A 341 12.98 0.96 8.68
N PRO A 342 13.88 0.98 7.68
CA PRO A 342 14.17 2.18 6.90
C PRO A 342 13.00 2.54 5.97
N VAL A 343 12.57 3.80 5.97
CA VAL A 343 11.47 4.32 5.13
C VAL A 343 11.90 4.33 3.66
N ASN A 344 13.14 4.72 3.39
CA ASN A 344 13.70 4.66 2.05
C ASN A 344 13.91 3.19 1.62
N GLY A 345 13.47 2.85 0.41
CA GLY A 345 13.52 1.49 -0.13
C GLY A 345 12.26 0.66 0.11
N ALA A 346 11.33 1.13 0.97
CA ALA A 346 10.03 0.49 1.14
C ALA A 346 9.05 0.83 -0.03
N ALA A 347 8.06 -0.03 -0.23
CA ALA A 347 6.99 0.18 -1.20
C ALA A 347 6.27 1.52 -0.98
N CYS A 348 5.86 2.17 -2.08
CA CYS A 348 5.23 3.50 -2.08
C CYS A 348 6.03 4.54 -1.25
N GLY A 349 7.36 4.46 -1.31
CA GLY A 349 8.29 5.35 -0.61
C GLY A 349 8.14 5.32 0.91
N GLY A 350 7.66 4.22 1.49
CA GLY A 350 7.51 4.05 2.94
C GLY A 350 6.36 4.86 3.57
N THR A 351 5.52 5.51 2.77
CA THR A 351 4.34 6.25 3.26
C THR A 351 3.34 5.36 4.00
N HIS A 352 3.20 4.09 3.61
CA HIS A 352 2.35 3.12 4.32
C HIS A 352 2.86 2.81 5.74
N ARG A 353 4.19 2.79 5.94
CA ARG A 353 4.78 2.64 7.28
C ARG A 353 4.48 3.84 8.15
N LEU A 354 4.71 5.04 7.63
CA LEU A 354 4.39 6.28 8.33
C LEU A 354 2.89 6.36 8.66
N MET A 355 2.04 5.89 7.75
CA MET A 355 0.60 5.74 7.99
C MET A 355 0.30 4.76 9.13
N ALA A 356 0.88 3.55 9.11
CA ALA A 356 0.66 2.53 10.14
C ALA A 356 1.09 3.01 11.54
N ILE A 357 2.25 3.64 11.65
CA ILE A 357 2.75 4.25 12.90
C ILE A 357 1.79 5.35 13.36
N SER A 358 1.32 6.20 12.44
CA SER A 358 0.35 7.26 12.76
C SER A 358 -0.99 6.70 13.25
N TYR A 359 -1.46 5.57 12.69
CA TYR A 359 -2.65 4.86 13.14
C TYR A 359 -2.50 4.35 14.58
N ALA A 360 -1.36 3.74 14.91
CA ALA A 360 -1.08 3.26 16.25
C ALA A 360 -1.10 4.39 17.29
N ILE A 361 -0.44 5.52 16.99
CA ILE A 361 -0.43 6.70 17.87
C ILE A 361 -1.85 7.28 18.03
N ALA A 362 -2.58 7.42 16.92
CA ALA A 362 -3.95 7.93 16.95
C ALA A 362 -4.87 7.05 17.81
N LYS A 363 -4.73 5.73 17.70
CA LYS A 363 -5.46 4.76 18.53
C LYS A 363 -5.12 4.93 20.00
N ARG A 364 -3.84 5.01 20.35
CA ARG A 364 -3.42 5.15 21.75
C ARG A 364 -3.96 6.43 22.39
N ARG A 365 -3.89 7.54 21.65
CA ARG A 365 -4.50 8.81 22.08
C ARG A 365 -6.01 8.71 22.24
N PHE A 366 -6.69 8.04 21.31
CA PHE A 366 -8.14 7.79 21.41
C PHE A 366 -8.49 7.01 22.68
N GLU A 367 -7.68 6.01 23.04
CA GLU A 367 -7.86 5.22 24.26
C GLU A 367 -7.54 5.98 25.55
N GLY A 368 -6.99 7.20 25.45
CA GLY A 368 -6.54 8.00 26.59
C GLY A 368 -5.33 7.40 27.30
N ALA A 369 -4.61 6.49 26.65
CA ALA A 369 -3.43 5.85 27.21
C ALA A 369 -2.20 6.80 27.12
N PRO A 370 -1.26 6.72 28.07
CA PRO A 370 -0.08 7.60 28.09
C PRO A 370 0.81 7.42 26.86
N ILE A 371 1.27 8.53 26.27
CA ILE A 371 2.29 8.53 25.22
C ILE A 371 3.67 8.60 25.88
N THR A 372 4.20 7.44 26.25
CA THR A 372 5.49 7.27 26.94
C THR A 372 6.31 6.15 26.29
N GLY A 373 7.62 6.11 26.55
CA GLY A 373 8.51 5.07 26.01
C GLY A 373 8.50 5.05 24.48
N ILE A 374 8.28 3.88 23.88
CA ILE A 374 8.26 3.71 22.41
C ILE A 374 7.19 4.56 21.72
N TRP A 375 6.08 4.84 22.40
CA TRP A 375 5.01 5.67 21.85
C TRP A 375 5.44 7.14 21.71
N GLN A 376 6.25 7.63 22.64
CA GLN A 376 6.84 8.96 22.55
C GLN A 376 7.90 9.03 21.44
N ILE A 377 8.69 7.97 21.28
CA ILE A 377 9.64 7.84 20.16
C ILE A 377 8.88 7.88 18.83
N ALA A 378 7.80 7.11 18.70
CA ALA A 378 6.95 7.09 17.51
C ALA A 378 6.34 8.47 17.19
N GLU A 379 5.85 9.17 18.22
CA GLU A 379 5.27 10.51 18.06
C GLU A 379 6.30 11.52 17.54
N LYS A 380 7.50 11.51 18.12
CA LYS A 380 8.62 12.32 17.63
C LYS A 380 9.01 11.94 16.21
N TYR A 381 9.10 10.65 15.91
CA TYR A 381 9.44 10.13 14.58
C TYR A 381 8.49 10.67 13.50
N ILE A 382 7.19 10.58 13.74
CA ILE A 382 6.16 11.11 12.83
C ILE A 382 6.26 12.63 12.68
N ALA A 383 6.45 13.36 13.78
CA ALA A 383 6.61 14.82 13.73
C ALA A 383 7.86 15.25 12.97
N ASP A 384 8.96 14.51 13.08
CA ASP A 384 10.20 14.77 12.33
C ASP A 384 9.99 14.52 10.83
N TYR A 385 9.32 13.42 10.46
CA TYR A 385 8.94 13.13 9.08
C TYR A 385 7.95 14.15 8.51
N HIS A 386 7.02 14.69 9.31
CA HIS A 386 6.14 15.78 8.85
C HIS A 386 6.96 16.99 8.43
N ARG A 387 7.88 17.42 9.29
CA ARG A 387 8.76 18.57 9.00
C ARG A 387 9.60 18.30 7.77
N TYR A 388 10.20 17.12 7.68
CA TYR A 388 11.04 16.74 6.55
C TYR A 388 10.28 16.68 5.23
N ALA A 389 9.10 16.04 5.19
CA ALA A 389 8.26 15.95 3.99
C ALA A 389 7.96 17.33 3.39
N LEU A 390 7.69 18.32 4.26
CA LEU A 390 7.39 19.68 3.86
C LEU A 390 8.59 20.43 3.25
N THR A 391 9.83 19.99 3.52
CA THR A 391 11.03 20.54 2.84
C THR A 391 11.18 20.05 1.40
N LEU A 392 10.54 18.92 1.07
CA LEU A 392 10.65 18.25 -0.22
C LEU A 392 9.60 18.72 -1.23
N GLN A 393 8.71 19.64 -0.84
CA GLN A 393 7.68 20.17 -1.73
C GLN A 393 8.29 21.01 -2.86
N ASN A 394 7.83 20.79 -4.09
CA ASN A 394 8.19 21.55 -5.27
C ASN A 394 7.41 22.87 -5.37
N ARG A 395 7.86 23.78 -6.24
CA ARG A 395 7.26 25.12 -6.37
C ARG A 395 5.80 25.09 -6.81
N ASP A 396 5.39 24.08 -7.57
CA ASP A 396 4.03 23.90 -8.06
C ASP A 396 3.08 23.25 -7.03
N GLY A 397 3.60 22.87 -5.86
CA GLY A 397 2.85 22.22 -4.79
C GLY A 397 2.95 20.69 -4.78
N SER A 398 3.49 20.05 -5.82
CA SER A 398 3.76 18.61 -5.81
C SER A 398 4.82 18.25 -4.75
N PHE A 399 4.80 17.03 -4.25
CA PHE A 399 5.91 16.50 -3.45
C PHE A 399 6.98 15.86 -4.34
N SER A 400 8.16 15.63 -3.77
CA SER A 400 9.29 15.09 -4.50
C SER A 400 8.94 13.81 -5.26
N SER A 401 9.32 13.77 -6.52
CA SER A 401 9.26 12.57 -7.38
C SER A 401 10.20 11.43 -6.88
N GLU A 402 11.09 11.73 -5.94
CA GLU A 402 12.00 10.77 -5.30
C GLU A 402 11.60 10.46 -3.84
N TRP A 403 10.32 10.62 -3.50
CA TRP A 403 9.79 10.34 -2.16
C TRP A 403 10.55 11.12 -1.08
N PHE A 404 11.00 10.43 -0.02
CA PHE A 404 11.80 10.98 1.08
C PHE A 404 13.30 10.95 0.80
N ARG A 405 13.77 10.38 -0.32
CA ARG A 405 15.21 10.21 -0.59
C ARG A 405 15.92 11.55 -0.75
N ARG A 406 15.34 12.44 -1.57
CA ARG A 406 15.86 13.77 -1.87
C ARG A 406 14.78 14.62 -2.52
N ARG A 407 15.04 15.90 -2.67
CA ARG A 407 14.20 16.78 -3.51
C ARG A 407 14.39 16.44 -4.99
N ALA A 408 13.29 16.29 -5.71
CA ALA A 408 13.29 16.06 -7.15
C ALA A 408 11.94 16.44 -7.76
N ASN A 409 11.95 17.01 -8.96
CA ASN A 409 10.75 17.36 -9.71
C ASN A 409 10.85 16.82 -11.15
N ARG A 410 10.68 15.51 -11.29
CA ARG A 410 10.62 14.85 -12.61
C ARG A 410 9.42 15.39 -13.41
N GLN A 411 9.62 15.64 -14.70
CA GLN A 411 8.54 16.03 -15.62
C GLN A 411 7.70 14.82 -16.01
N ASP A 412 7.03 14.23 -15.03
CA ASP A 412 6.30 12.97 -15.13
C ASP A 412 5.05 13.08 -14.25
N ILE A 413 3.88 13.21 -14.89
CA ILE A 413 2.64 13.54 -14.20
C ILE A 413 2.08 12.35 -13.42
N ASP A 414 2.28 11.13 -13.91
CA ASP A 414 1.92 9.89 -13.22
C ASP A 414 2.74 9.73 -11.96
N ARG A 415 4.07 9.93 -12.07
CA ARG A 415 4.95 9.90 -10.91
C ARG A 415 4.63 11.00 -9.91
N SER A 416 4.32 12.20 -10.38
CA SER A 416 4.01 13.33 -9.50
C SER A 416 2.66 13.16 -8.80
N LEU A 417 1.64 12.60 -9.48
CA LEU A 417 0.39 12.20 -8.86
C LEU A 417 0.63 11.11 -7.81
N GLN A 418 1.44 10.10 -8.15
CA GLN A 418 1.78 9.00 -7.25
C GLN A 418 2.42 9.50 -5.96
N THR A 419 3.54 10.22 -6.02
CA THR A 419 4.24 10.65 -4.81
C THR A 419 3.44 11.68 -4.03
N THR A 420 2.82 12.66 -4.72
CA THR A 420 2.02 13.69 -4.05
C THR A 420 0.76 13.11 -3.40
N GLY A 421 0.08 12.17 -4.07
CA GLY A 421 -1.10 11.49 -3.56
C GLY A 421 -0.83 10.76 -2.26
N HIS A 422 0.20 9.90 -2.23
CA HIS A 422 0.57 9.13 -1.05
C HIS A 422 1.09 10.01 0.10
N MET A 423 1.98 10.96 -0.19
CA MET A 423 2.54 11.84 0.85
C MET A 423 1.46 12.75 1.44
N LEU A 424 0.60 13.34 0.59
CA LEU A 424 -0.49 14.19 1.08
C LEU A 424 -1.56 13.39 1.81
N GLU A 425 -1.85 12.16 1.40
CA GLU A 425 -2.78 11.29 2.12
C GLU A 425 -2.30 11.06 3.56
N TRP A 426 -1.03 10.69 3.73
CA TRP A 426 -0.44 10.50 5.06
C TRP A 426 -0.43 11.80 5.87
N LEU A 427 -0.02 12.93 5.27
CA LEU A 427 -0.03 14.23 5.95
C LEU A 427 -1.45 14.66 6.36
N ALA A 428 -2.42 14.55 5.45
CA ALA A 428 -3.82 14.88 5.72
C ALA A 428 -4.42 13.98 6.82
N PHE A 429 -3.94 12.75 6.96
CA PHE A 429 -4.32 11.86 8.06
C PHE A 429 -3.68 12.26 9.40
N SER A 430 -2.37 12.51 9.41
CA SER A 430 -1.56 12.48 10.63
C SER A 430 -1.19 13.85 11.21
N LEU A 431 -1.28 14.93 10.42
CA LEU A 431 -0.97 16.27 10.90
C LEU A 431 -1.95 16.72 12.01
N PRO A 432 -1.51 17.54 12.97
CA PRO A 432 -2.40 18.27 13.87
C PRO A 432 -3.47 19.10 13.12
N ASP A 433 -4.59 19.41 13.79
CA ASP A 433 -5.74 20.09 13.17
C ASP A 433 -5.44 21.52 12.70
N ASP A 434 -4.54 22.24 13.35
CA ASP A 434 -4.08 23.56 12.94
C ASP A 434 -3.13 23.50 11.73
N ALA A 435 -2.26 22.49 11.70
CA ALA A 435 -1.29 22.28 10.63
C ALA A 435 -1.93 21.91 9.28
N ILE A 436 -3.20 21.51 9.25
CA ILE A 436 -3.93 21.25 7.99
C ILE A 436 -4.06 22.49 7.12
N PHE A 437 -3.96 23.69 7.71
CA PHE A 437 -4.02 24.97 7.02
C PHE A 437 -2.65 25.49 6.55
N ASP A 438 -1.57 24.75 6.80
CA ASP A 438 -0.23 25.14 6.34
C ASP A 438 -0.24 25.39 4.82
N PRO A 439 0.27 26.54 4.33
CA PRO A 439 0.25 26.87 2.91
C PRO A 439 0.85 25.79 1.99
N ARG A 440 1.78 24.97 2.49
CA ARG A 440 2.33 23.83 1.75
C ARG A 440 1.29 22.74 1.55
N ILE A 441 0.52 22.39 2.59
CA ILE A 441 -0.58 21.42 2.47
C ILE A 441 -1.65 21.94 1.51
N VAL A 442 -2.03 23.20 1.63
CA VAL A 442 -2.98 23.87 0.72
C VAL A 442 -2.52 23.77 -0.73
N ARG A 443 -1.23 24.03 -1.02
CA ARG A 443 -0.67 23.89 -2.38
C ARG A 443 -0.66 22.46 -2.90
N ALA A 444 -0.33 21.47 -2.07
CA ALA A 444 -0.38 20.06 -2.46
C ALA A 444 -1.81 19.61 -2.78
N THR A 445 -2.78 20.02 -1.97
CA THR A 445 -4.20 19.77 -2.24
C THR A 445 -4.65 20.43 -3.54
N ASN A 446 -4.24 21.68 -3.78
CA ASN A 446 -4.52 22.37 -5.04
C ASN A 446 -3.90 21.66 -6.25
N TYR A 447 -2.66 21.18 -6.11
CA TYR A 447 -1.94 20.44 -7.15
C TYR A 447 -2.73 19.18 -7.55
N LEU A 448 -3.12 18.33 -6.59
CA LEU A 448 -3.88 17.11 -6.88
C LEU A 448 -5.26 17.41 -7.49
N ALA A 449 -6.00 18.37 -6.92
CA ALA A 449 -7.33 18.74 -7.42
C ALA A 449 -7.24 19.28 -8.85
N THR A 450 -6.22 20.09 -9.14
CA THR A 450 -5.97 20.63 -10.48
C THR A 450 -5.55 19.55 -11.46
N THR A 451 -4.64 18.67 -11.07
CA THR A 451 -4.13 17.57 -11.90
C THR A 451 -5.25 16.65 -12.33
N LEU A 452 -6.04 16.14 -11.38
CA LEU A 452 -7.17 15.26 -11.65
C LEU A 452 -8.25 15.94 -12.53
N ARG A 453 -8.50 17.25 -12.36
CA ARG A 453 -9.46 17.98 -13.21
C ARG A 453 -8.96 18.22 -14.63
N ARG A 454 -7.71 18.67 -14.78
CA ARG A 454 -7.10 18.99 -16.09
C ARG A 454 -6.92 17.72 -16.93
N HIS A 455 -6.50 16.64 -16.27
CA HIS A 455 -6.20 15.35 -16.90
C HIS A 455 -7.29 14.30 -16.58
N ARG A 456 -8.55 14.73 -16.56
CA ARG A 456 -9.71 13.87 -16.22
C ARG A 456 -9.91 12.65 -17.15
N HIS A 457 -9.34 12.70 -18.35
CA HIS A 457 -9.40 11.64 -19.36
C HIS A 457 -8.10 10.81 -19.43
N HIS A 458 -7.09 11.15 -18.63
CA HIS A 458 -5.86 10.37 -18.52
C HIS A 458 -6.15 9.03 -17.84
N ASP A 459 -5.53 7.98 -18.35
CA ASP A 459 -5.68 6.64 -17.78
C ASP A 459 -4.73 6.45 -16.59
N TRP A 460 -5.16 6.93 -15.44
CA TRP A 460 -4.37 6.82 -14.22
C TRP A 460 -4.37 5.39 -13.69
N GLU A 461 -3.18 4.90 -13.34
CA GLU A 461 -3.00 3.71 -12.51
C GLU A 461 -3.92 3.75 -11.29
N VAL A 462 -4.58 2.63 -11.02
CA VAL A 462 -5.65 2.56 -10.00
C VAL A 462 -5.11 2.86 -8.60
N GLY A 463 -3.89 2.41 -8.28
CA GLY A 463 -3.24 2.65 -6.99
C GLY A 463 -3.00 4.14 -6.71
N PRO A 464 -2.09 4.79 -7.47
CA PRO A 464 -1.83 6.23 -7.36
C PRO A 464 -3.10 7.10 -7.36
N LYS A 465 -4.05 6.81 -8.26
CA LYS A 465 -5.35 7.50 -8.31
C LYS A 465 -6.15 7.33 -7.02
N GLY A 466 -6.23 6.11 -6.49
CA GLY A 466 -6.93 5.81 -5.23
C GLY A 466 -6.38 6.61 -4.05
N HIS A 467 -5.05 6.67 -3.92
CA HIS A 467 -4.39 7.45 -2.86
C HIS A 467 -4.59 8.97 -3.04
N ALA A 468 -4.49 9.49 -4.26
CA ALA A 468 -4.76 10.90 -4.54
C ALA A 468 -6.22 11.30 -4.21
N ILE A 469 -7.19 10.45 -4.57
CA ILE A 469 -8.60 10.64 -4.22
C ILE A 469 -8.79 10.62 -2.70
N ARG A 470 -8.18 9.65 -2.00
CA ARG A 470 -8.28 9.58 -0.53
C ARG A 470 -7.66 10.80 0.13
N ALA A 471 -6.52 11.28 -0.34
CA ALA A 471 -5.89 12.51 0.15
C ALA A 471 -6.85 13.72 0.07
N LEU A 472 -7.47 13.93 -1.10
CA LEU A 472 -8.44 15.00 -1.30
C LEU A 472 -9.67 14.86 -0.39
N ARG A 473 -10.18 13.63 -0.20
CA ARG A 473 -11.33 13.37 0.68
C ARG A 473 -11.00 13.59 2.16
N LEU A 474 -9.83 13.14 2.62
CA LEU A 474 -9.37 13.34 3.99
C LEU A 474 -9.23 14.84 4.28
N TYR A 475 -8.57 15.58 3.39
CA TYR A 475 -8.44 17.02 3.52
C TYR A 475 -9.82 17.70 3.56
N HIS A 476 -10.73 17.34 2.65
CA HIS A 476 -12.09 17.88 2.60
C HIS A 476 -12.88 17.62 3.88
N GLN A 477 -12.81 16.40 4.41
CA GLN A 477 -13.49 16.01 5.65
C GLN A 477 -12.96 16.82 6.84
N ARG A 478 -11.63 16.93 6.99
CA ARG A 478 -11.01 17.68 8.09
C ARG A 478 -11.35 19.16 8.05
N VAL A 479 -11.24 19.78 6.88
CA VAL A 479 -11.40 21.23 6.72
C VAL A 479 -12.86 21.65 6.66
N PHE A 480 -13.67 21.04 5.80
CA PHE A 480 -15.02 21.55 5.49
C PHE A 480 -16.13 20.83 6.23
N LYS A 481 -15.91 19.59 6.67
CA LYS A 481 -16.88 18.87 7.51
C LYS A 481 -16.54 18.96 9.00
N ARG A 482 -15.39 19.56 9.35
CA ARG A 482 -14.85 19.65 10.73
C ARG A 482 -14.83 18.29 11.42
N GLN A 483 -14.63 17.24 10.63
CA GLN A 483 -14.41 15.91 11.14
C GLN A 483 -12.91 15.79 11.34
N SER A 484 -12.43 16.04 12.56
CA SER A 484 -11.09 15.54 12.91
C SER A 484 -11.07 14.06 12.57
N PHE A 485 -9.93 13.54 12.10
CA PHE A 485 -9.83 12.11 11.87
C PHE A 485 -9.99 11.41 13.22
N GLN A 486 -11.22 10.98 13.51
CA GLN A 486 -11.51 10.00 14.51
C GLN A 486 -11.38 8.68 13.76
N LEU A 487 -10.61 7.74 14.31
CA LEU A 487 -10.75 6.33 13.93
C LEU A 487 -12.26 6.08 13.87
N GLY A 488 -12.77 5.68 12.69
CA GLY A 488 -14.20 5.39 12.51
C GLY A 488 -14.69 4.51 13.66
N PRO A 489 -15.99 4.55 14.04
CA PRO A 489 -16.49 4.04 15.31
C PRO A 489 -15.72 2.79 15.71
N LEU A 490 -14.83 2.95 16.69
CA LEU A 490 -13.97 1.85 17.13
C LEU A 490 -14.90 0.69 17.37
N ALA A 491 -14.65 -0.42 16.69
CA ALA A 491 -15.44 -1.62 16.87
C ALA A 491 -15.47 -1.90 18.38
N SER A 492 -16.60 -1.60 19.00
CA SER A 492 -16.76 -1.79 20.43
C SER A 492 -16.47 -3.26 20.67
N GLN A 493 -15.64 -3.58 21.66
CA GLN A 493 -15.52 -4.95 22.15
C GLN A 493 -16.92 -5.39 22.61
N THR A 494 -17.68 -6.01 21.71
CA THR A 494 -18.97 -6.59 22.03
C THR A 494 -18.66 -7.81 22.88
N GLN A 495 -18.83 -7.62 24.19
CA GLN A 495 -18.96 -8.61 25.26
C GLN A 495 -18.29 -9.96 25.05
N ARG A 496 -17.28 -10.23 25.88
CA ARG A 496 -16.79 -11.58 26.21
C ARG A 496 -17.96 -12.55 26.33
N GLY A 497 -17.84 -13.67 25.62
CA GLY A 497 -18.85 -14.69 25.48
C GLY A 497 -19.52 -15.09 26.79
N THR A 498 -20.84 -15.14 26.74
CA THR A 498 -21.58 -16.06 27.58
C THR A 498 -21.27 -17.47 27.07
N ASN A 499 -20.53 -18.24 27.89
CA ASN A 499 -20.50 -19.69 27.82
C ASN A 499 -21.92 -20.22 27.54
N ARG A 500 -22.08 -20.98 26.46
CA ARG A 500 -23.11 -22.01 26.39
C ARG A 500 -22.42 -23.36 26.28
N ARG A 501 -22.74 -24.18 27.27
CA ARG A 501 -22.54 -25.62 27.30
C ARG A 501 -23.24 -26.28 26.12
#